data_AF-L8J076-F1
#
_entry.id   AF-L8J076-F1
#
_cell.length_a   1.000
_cell.length_b   1.000
_cell.length_c   1.000
_cell.angle_alpha   90.00
_cell.angle_beta   90.00
_cell.angle_gamma   90.00
#
_symmetry.space_group_name_H-M   'P 1'
#
loop_
_entity.id
_entity.type
_entity.pdbx_description
1 polymer ?
#
loop_
_entity_poly.entity_id
_entity_poly.type
_entity_poly.pdbx_seq_one_letter_code
_entity_poly.pdbx_strand_id
1 'polypeptide(L)'
;RAQMVTVGIFRTSPHLTLPDVMLLAQPAAICDDSNRHSSAAQERGKKPTQILELTRLLPLKFVEISIHNSKKQQLHLKLASGRSFYLQLCLPPDRGDLFIQWKNLIYFLFISANAHSRTQA
;
A
#
# COMPACT_ATOMS: atom_id res chain seq x y z
N ARG A 1 -15.74 -5.51 -10.07
CA ARG A 1 -14.63 -5.12 -10.97
C ARG A 1 -13.38 -4.97 -10.11
N ALA A 2 -12.25 -5.57 -10.49
CA ALA A 2 -10.99 -5.39 -9.78
C ALA A 2 -10.29 -4.13 -10.29
N GLN A 3 -9.68 -3.36 -9.38
CA GLN A 3 -8.89 -2.18 -9.70
C GLN A 3 -7.47 -2.40 -9.20
N MET A 4 -6.49 -2.17 -10.07
CA MET A 4 -5.09 -2.21 -9.68
C MET A 4 -4.75 -0.95 -8.90
N VAL A 5 -4.16 -1.13 -7.73
CA VAL A 5 -3.73 -0.05 -6.85
C VAL A 5 -2.36 -0.38 -6.28
N THR A 6 -1.57 0.65 -6.05
CA THR A 6 -0.34 0.58 -5.26
C THR A 6 -0.68 0.95 -3.83
N VAL A 7 -0.27 0.11 -2.88
CA VAL A 7 -0.49 0.34 -1.45
C VAL A 7 0.83 0.54 -0.75
N GLY A 8 0.93 1.59 0.06
CA GLY A 8 2.07 1.80 0.95
C GLY A 8 1.62 2.05 2.38
N ILE A 9 2.43 1.63 3.34
CA ILE A 9 2.20 1.82 4.77
C ILE A 9 3.38 2.62 5.33
N PHE A 10 3.08 3.74 5.99
CA PHE A 10 4.08 4.75 6.37
C PHE A 10 3.88 5.24 7.80
N ARG A 11 4.96 5.85 8.30
CA ARG A 11 4.93 6.69 9.49
C ARG A 11 4.79 8.15 9.07
N THR A 12 3.84 8.86 9.66
CA THR A 12 3.69 10.31 9.46
C THR A 12 4.72 11.11 10.26
N SER A 13 5.31 10.51 11.30
CA SER A 13 6.30 11.14 12.18
C SER A 13 7.48 10.20 12.46
N PRO A 14 8.72 10.72 12.50
CA PRO A 14 9.90 9.92 12.82
C PRO A 14 9.89 9.37 14.25
N HIS A 15 9.08 9.96 15.14
CA HIS A 15 8.96 9.54 16.54
C HIS A 15 8.06 8.32 16.74
N LEU A 16 7.32 7.89 15.71
CA LEU A 16 6.47 6.71 15.79
C LEU A 16 7.30 5.44 15.62
N THR A 17 7.08 4.46 16.50
CA THR A 17 7.69 3.13 16.39
C THR A 17 7.04 2.27 15.32
N LEU A 18 5.79 2.59 14.97
CA LEU A 18 4.98 1.85 14.02
C LEU A 18 4.34 2.79 13.01
N PRO A 19 4.04 2.29 11.80
CA PRO A 19 3.29 3.06 10.83
C PRO A 19 1.87 3.34 11.31
N ASP A 20 1.36 4.49 10.93
CA ASP A 20 0.05 5.02 11.35
C ASP A 20 -0.83 5.40 10.15
N VAL A 21 -0.32 5.30 8.92
CA VAL A 21 -1.06 5.63 7.71
C VAL A 21 -0.88 4.60 6.59
N MET A 22 -1.97 4.29 5.90
CA MET A 22 -1.98 3.58 4.63
C MET A 22 -2.28 4.55 3.49
N LEU A 23 -1.48 4.50 2.42
CA LEU A 23 -1.64 5.27 1.20
C LEU A 23 -2.07 4.36 0.05
N LEU A 24 -3.00 4.85 -0.77
CA LEU A 24 -3.42 4.18 -2.01
C LEU A 24 -3.13 5.09 -3.21
N ALA A 25 -2.36 4.58 -4.14
CA ALA A 25 -2.03 5.27 -5.37
C ALA A 25 -2.45 4.46 -6.60
N GLN A 26 -2.67 5.15 -7.71
CA GLN A 26 -2.99 4.56 -9.00
C GLN A 26 -2.07 5.13 -10.06
N PRO A 27 -1.80 4.39 -11.15
CA PRO A 27 -1.09 4.97 -12.29
C PRO A 27 -1.80 6.25 -12.73
N ALA A 28 -1.06 7.35 -12.81
CA ALA A 28 -1.57 8.58 -13.39
C ALA A 28 -2.01 8.29 -14.83
N ALA A 29 -3.14 8.84 -15.27
CA ALA A 29 -3.45 8.85 -16.69
C ALA A 29 -2.34 9.67 -17.36
N ILE A 30 -1.56 9.05 -18.24
CA ILE A 30 -0.47 9.72 -18.94
C ILE A 30 -1.09 10.90 -19.69
N CYS A 31 -0.81 12.12 -19.24
CA CYS A 31 -1.03 13.29 -20.06
C CYS A 31 0.13 13.28 -21.06
N ASP A 32 -0.18 12.92 -22.31
CA ASP A 32 0.73 13.10 -23.44
C ASP A 32 0.93 14.59 -23.70
N ASP A 33 1.71 15.26 -22.86
CA ASP A 33 2.23 16.60 -23.13
C ASP A 33 3.73 16.55 -23.47
N SER A 34 4.18 15.41 -24.01
CA SER A 34 5.52 15.26 -24.59
C SER A 34 5.62 15.80 -26.02
N ASN A 35 4.60 16.49 -26.52
CA ASN A 35 4.69 17.24 -27.77
C ASN A 35 4.96 18.73 -27.51
N ARG A 36 6.15 19.03 -26.96
CA ARG A 36 6.84 20.32 -27.19
C ARG A 36 8.31 20.21 -26.77
N HIS A 37 9.12 19.88 -27.79
CA HIS A 37 10.49 20.33 -27.98
C HIS A 37 11.55 19.97 -26.92
N SER A 38 12.41 19.00 -27.25
CA SER A 38 13.81 19.31 -27.56
C SER A 38 14.54 18.09 -28.14
N SER A 39 15.12 18.32 -29.31
CA SER A 39 16.06 17.48 -30.03
C SER A 39 17.27 17.06 -29.18
N ALA A 40 17.81 15.89 -29.53
CA ALA A 40 19.20 15.45 -29.32
C ALA A 40 19.69 15.21 -27.88
N ALA A 41 19.48 13.99 -27.37
CA ALA A 41 20.56 13.13 -26.86
C ALA A 41 19.97 11.76 -26.47
N GLN A 42 20.54 10.69 -27.02
CA GLN A 42 20.34 9.34 -26.52
C GLN A 42 20.77 9.26 -25.05
N GLU A 43 19.84 9.02 -24.13
CA GLU A 43 20.17 8.35 -22.86
C GLU A 43 19.54 6.97 -22.83
N ARG A 44 20.42 5.96 -22.94
CA ARG A 44 20.11 4.55 -22.86
C ARG A 44 19.49 4.20 -21.49
N GLY A 45 18.39 3.44 -21.51
CA GLY A 45 18.10 2.44 -20.47
C GLY A 45 17.29 2.86 -19.24
N LYS A 46 16.73 4.07 -19.15
CA LYS A 46 15.82 4.41 -18.04
C LYS A 46 14.45 3.78 -18.32
N LYS A 47 14.06 2.77 -17.51
CA LYS A 47 12.66 2.29 -17.49
C LYS A 47 11.77 3.50 -17.24
N PRO A 48 10.65 3.67 -17.97
CA PRO A 48 9.74 4.79 -17.73
C PRO A 48 9.34 4.78 -16.26
N THR A 49 9.63 5.88 -15.55
CA THR A 49 9.18 6.08 -14.17
C THR A 49 7.67 6.26 -14.23
N GLN A 50 6.92 5.21 -13.87
CA GLN A 50 5.47 5.32 -13.81
C GLN A 50 5.10 6.32 -12.72
N ILE A 51 4.46 7.42 -13.13
CA ILE A 51 3.92 8.41 -12.21
C ILE A 51 2.69 7.79 -11.53
N LEU A 52 2.65 7.87 -10.21
CA LEU A 52 1.54 7.40 -9.40
C LEU A 52 0.82 8.61 -8.79
N GLU A 53 -0.49 8.67 -8.97
CA GLU A 53 -1.36 9.63 -8.30
C GLU A 53 -1.85 9.06 -6.98
N LEU A 54 -1.64 9.81 -5.90
CA LEU A 54 -2.17 9.45 -4.60
C LEU A 54 -3.67 9.70 -4.58
N THR A 55 -4.45 8.64 -4.41
CA THR A 55 -5.92 8.71 -4.44
C THR A 55 -6.53 8.72 -3.05
N ARG A 56 -5.88 8.09 -2.06
CA ARG A 56 -6.38 8.02 -0.68
C ARG A 56 -5.25 8.00 0.34
N LEU A 57 -5.54 8.62 1.48
CA LEU A 57 -4.79 8.52 2.72
C LEU A 57 -5.74 8.00 3.79
N LEU A 58 -5.37 6.90 4.44
CA LEU A 58 -6.19 6.20 5.42
C LEU A 58 -5.42 6.04 6.74
N PRO A 59 -5.81 6.75 7.81
CA PRO A 59 -5.20 6.53 9.13
C PRO A 59 -5.46 5.10 9.61
N LEU A 60 -4.40 4.38 9.98
CA LEU A 60 -4.48 2.96 10.35
C LEU A 60 -5.31 2.70 11.60
N LYS A 61 -5.46 3.68 12.49
CA LYS A 61 -6.40 3.59 13.63
C LYS A 61 -7.87 3.38 13.22
N PHE A 62 -8.21 3.63 11.95
CA PHE A 62 -9.54 3.42 11.39
C PHE A 62 -9.59 2.31 10.34
N VAL A 63 -8.52 1.51 10.22
CA VAL A 63 -8.40 0.44 9.23
C VAL A 63 -7.97 -0.84 9.94
N GLU A 64 -8.83 -1.84 9.94
CA GLU A 64 -8.48 -3.20 10.30
C GLU A 64 -7.91 -3.92 9.07
N ILE A 65 -6.73 -4.52 9.23
CA ILE A 65 -6.04 -5.27 8.17
C ILE A 65 -5.87 -6.72 8.65
N SER A 66 -6.31 -7.69 7.85
CA SER A 66 -6.20 -9.11 8.19
C SER A 66 -5.87 -9.98 6.97
N ILE A 67 -5.45 -11.22 7.22
CA ILE A 67 -5.22 -12.21 6.16
C ILE A 67 -6.55 -12.89 5.82
N HIS A 68 -7.04 -12.69 4.60
CA HIS A 68 -8.25 -13.36 4.13
C HIS A 68 -7.96 -14.73 3.52
N ASN A 69 -6.98 -14.79 2.59
CA ASN A 69 -6.63 -16.03 1.92
C ASN A 69 -5.12 -16.10 1.67
N SER A 70 -4.44 -16.96 2.43
CA SER A 70 -2.99 -17.11 2.29
C SER A 70 -2.57 -17.72 0.95
N LYS A 71 -3.36 -18.65 0.39
CA LYS A 71 -3.03 -19.31 -0.88
C LYS A 71 -3.11 -18.34 -2.06
N LYS A 72 -4.11 -17.45 -2.04
CA LYS A 72 -4.31 -16.42 -3.06
C LYS A 72 -3.55 -15.11 -2.77
N GLN A 73 -2.77 -15.05 -1.69
CA GLN A 73 -2.10 -13.84 -1.22
C GLN A 73 -3.04 -12.64 -1.09
N GLN A 74 -4.18 -12.86 -0.41
CA GLN A 74 -5.26 -11.90 -0.29
C GLN A 74 -5.39 -11.38 1.15
N LEU A 75 -5.42 -10.05 1.28
CA LEU A 75 -5.67 -9.30 2.49
C LEU A 75 -7.14 -8.83 2.52
N HIS A 76 -7.69 -8.70 3.71
CA HIS A 76 -8.98 -8.05 3.96
C HIS A 76 -8.73 -6.74 4.71
N LEU A 77 -9.34 -5.67 4.20
CA LEU A 77 -9.36 -4.36 4.81
C LEU A 77 -10.79 -4.05 5.25
N LYS A 78 -10.97 -3.66 6.50
CA LYS A 78 -12.25 -3.17 7.01
C LYS A 78 -12.05 -1.77 7.57
N LEU A 79 -12.79 -0.82 7.03
CA LEU A 79 -12.77 0.57 7.50
C LEU A 79 -13.71 0.72 8.71
N ALA A 80 -13.46 1.72 9.55
CA ALA A 80 -14.35 2.09 10.65
C ALA A 80 -15.80 2.40 10.19
N SER A 81 -15.99 2.76 8.91
CA SER A 81 -17.32 2.91 8.30
C SER A 81 -18.07 1.59 8.08
N GLY A 82 -17.47 0.44 8.38
CA GLY A 82 -18.00 -0.90 8.11
C GLY A 82 -17.72 -1.41 6.69
N ARG A 83 -17.28 -0.53 5.78
CA ARG A 83 -16.93 -0.93 4.40
C ARG A 83 -15.73 -1.86 4.39
N SER A 84 -15.80 -2.89 3.56
CA SER A 84 -14.76 -3.91 3.43
C SER A 84 -14.22 -4.00 2.01
N PHE A 85 -12.92 -4.22 1.88
CA PHE A 85 -12.22 -4.38 0.62
C PHE A 85 -11.29 -5.59 0.71
N TYR A 86 -11.07 -6.25 -0.42
CA TYR A 86 -10.11 -7.34 -0.52
C TYR A 86 -8.99 -6.92 -1.47
N LEU A 87 -7.75 -7.00 -0.99
CA LEU A 87 -6.56 -6.70 -1.77
C LEU A 87 -5.85 -8.01 -2.09
N GLN A 88 -5.66 -8.30 -3.37
CA GLN A 88 -4.87 -9.43 -3.82
C GLN A 88 -3.51 -8.92 -4.32
N LEU A 89 -2.42 -9.50 -3.81
CA LEU A 89 -1.08 -9.16 -4.27
C LEU A 89 -0.84 -9.79 -5.64
N CYS A 90 -0.56 -8.94 -6.63
CA CYS A 90 -0.28 -9.32 -8.02
C CYS A 90 1.20 -9.06 -8.34
N LEU A 91 2.13 -9.74 -7.66
CA LEU A 91 3.55 -9.70 -8.03
C LEU A 91 4.03 -11.03 -8.60
N PRO A 92 5.03 -11.03 -9.50
CA PRO A 92 5.66 -12.26 -9.96
C PRO A 92 6.21 -13.06 -8.77
N PRO A 93 6.13 -14.41 -8.82
CA PRO A 93 6.52 -15.30 -7.71
C PRO A 93 8.00 -15.18 -7.29
N ASP A 94 8.85 -14.58 -8.14
CA ASP A 94 10.25 -14.26 -7.86
C ASP A 94 10.43 -13.27 -6.68
N ARG A 95 9.41 -12.46 -6.37
CA ARG A 95 9.36 -11.61 -5.18
C ARG A 95 8.55 -12.27 -4.06
N GLY A 96 8.79 -13.57 -3.86
CA GLY A 96 7.96 -14.47 -3.04
C GLY A 96 7.90 -14.13 -1.55
N ASP A 97 8.73 -13.21 -1.07
CA ASP A 97 8.78 -12.77 0.32
C ASP A 97 7.79 -11.64 0.64
N LEU A 98 7.26 -10.92 -0.36
CA LEU A 98 6.42 -9.74 -0.11
C LEU A 98 5.16 -10.07 0.71
N PHE A 99 4.50 -11.19 0.42
CA PHE A 99 3.33 -11.60 1.21
C PHE A 99 3.70 -11.97 2.65
N ILE A 100 4.91 -12.49 2.87
CA ILE A 100 5.44 -12.74 4.21
C ILE A 100 5.69 -11.41 4.94
N GLN A 101 6.25 -10.41 4.26
CA GLN A 101 6.43 -9.07 4.82
C GLN A 101 5.08 -8.44 5.23
N TRP A 102 4.03 -8.60 4.41
CA TRP A 102 2.67 -8.16 4.76
C TRP A 102 2.12 -8.89 5.99
N LYS A 103 2.33 -10.22 6.10
CA LYS A 103 1.92 -10.97 7.30
C LYS A 103 2.61 -10.46 8.55
N ASN A 104 3.92 -10.25 8.49
CA ASN A 104 4.70 -9.73 9.62
C ASN A 104 4.22 -8.34 10.03
N LEU A 105 3.99 -7.45 9.04
CA LEU A 105 3.46 -6.11 9.30
C LEU A 105 2.10 -6.15 9.99
N ILE A 106 1.17 -6.99 9.52
CA ILE A 106 -0.16 -7.15 10.13
C ILE A 106 -0.03 -7.65 11.57
N TYR A 107 0.86 -8.62 11.81
CA TYR A 107 1.13 -9.12 13.16
C TYR A 107 1.63 -8.01 14.09
N PHE A 108 2.56 -7.16 13.64
CA PHE A 108 3.04 -6.01 14.43
C PHE A 108 1.95 -4.98 14.70
N LEU A 109 1.12 -4.67 13.70
CA LEU A 109 -0.02 -3.75 13.86
C LEU A 109 -1.04 -4.28 14.87
N PHE A 110 -1.33 -5.59 14.82
CA PHE A 110 -2.25 -6.25 15.75
C PHE A 110 -1.72 -6.25 17.19
N ILE A 111 -0.46 -6.63 17.40
CA ILE A 111 0.15 -6.59 18.75
C ILE A 111 0.06 -5.18 19.33
N SER A 112 0.41 -4.18 18.53
CA SER A 112 0.38 -2.80 18.98
C SER A 112 -1.01 -2.35 19.38
N ALA A 113 -2.02 -2.59 18.53
CA ALA A 113 -3.39 -2.23 18.84
C ALA A 113 -3.86 -2.86 20.17
N ASN A 114 -3.50 -4.11 20.42
CA ASN A 114 -3.87 -4.81 21.64
C ASN A 114 -3.07 -4.36 22.87
N ALA A 115 -1.80 -3.98 22.72
CA ALA A 115 -0.99 -3.48 23.82
C ALA A 115 -1.59 -2.20 24.44
N HIS A 116 -2.13 -1.30 23.61
CA HIS A 116 -2.75 -0.06 24.06
C HIS A 116 -4.13 -0.29 24.72
N SER A 117 -4.84 -1.37 24.36
CA SER A 117 -6.12 -1.72 25.01
C SER A 117 -5.96 -2.23 26.44
N ARG A 118 -4.79 -2.79 26.79
CA ARG A 118 -4.53 -3.36 28.12
C ARG A 118 -4.14 -2.31 29.16
N THR A 119 -3.85 -1.09 28.73
CA THR A 119 -3.45 0.02 29.61
C THR A 119 -4.62 0.93 30.00
N GLN A 120 -5.84 0.64 29.54
CA GLN A 120 -7.06 1.41 29.86
C GLN A 120 -8.13 0.62 30.63
N ALA A 121 -7.73 -0.44 31.36
CA ALA A 121 -8.61 -1.21 32.24
C ALA A 121 -8.15 -1.11 33.69
#